data_AF-F8PIE8-F1
#
_entry.id   AF-F8PIE8-F1
#
_cell.length_a   1.000
_cell.length_b   1.000
_cell.length_c   1.000
_cell.angle_alpha   90.00
_cell.angle_beta   90.00
_cell.angle_gamma   90.00
#
_symmetry.space_group_name_H-M   'P 1'
#
loop_
_entity.id
_entity.type
_entity.pdbx_description
1 polymer ?
#
loop_
_entity_poly.entity_id
_entity_poly.type
_entity_poly.pdbx_seq_one_letter_code
_entity_poly.pdbx_strand_id
1 'polypeptide(L)'
;NEQKIIWSLHNIMREDPCRRFAYGITIENTNLRLWLSNRAFLAVTEPIDFLSDFDDVISLFYSFGSVTDVGLGWDPTIERISIRDKIYYTFSLHHKDQLMKFTTTRPITTYSADYMVGRGTRVYEAR
;
A
#
# COMPACT_ATOMS: atom_id res chain seq x y z
N ASN A 1 -9.42 -16.93 7.30
CA ASN A 1 -9.21 -15.47 7.15
C ASN A 1 -7.97 -15.12 6.32
N GLU A 2 -6.91 -15.93 6.38
CA GLU A 2 -5.62 -15.65 5.73
C GLU A 2 -5.71 -15.49 4.20
N GLN A 3 -6.33 -16.43 3.48
CA GLN A 3 -6.47 -16.32 2.02
C GLN A 3 -7.18 -15.04 1.58
N LYS A 4 -8.17 -14.59 2.36
CA LYS A 4 -8.92 -13.36 2.09
C LYS A 4 -8.03 -12.13 2.26
N ILE A 5 -7.27 -12.04 3.36
CA ILE A 5 -6.40 -10.86 3.59
C ILE A 5 -5.25 -10.82 2.59
N ILE A 6 -4.68 -11.98 2.27
CA ILE A 6 -3.63 -12.13 1.25
C ILE A 6 -4.12 -11.62 -0.11
N TRP A 7 -5.32 -12.03 -0.54
CA TRP A 7 -5.94 -11.55 -1.77
C TRP A 7 -6.24 -10.05 -1.73
N SER A 8 -6.76 -9.52 -0.62
CA SER A 8 -7.02 -8.09 -0.46
C SER A 8 -5.74 -7.25 -0.54
N LEU A 9 -4.68 -7.66 0.17
CA LEU A 9 -3.38 -6.99 0.14
C LEU A 9 -2.77 -7.03 -1.26
N HIS A 10 -2.86 -8.18 -1.93
CA HIS A 10 -2.43 -8.31 -3.32
C HIS A 10 -3.16 -7.34 -4.25
N ASN A 11 -4.50 -7.26 -4.16
CA ASN A 11 -5.27 -6.33 -4.99
C ASN A 11 -4.95 -4.86 -4.69
N ILE A 12 -4.82 -4.47 -3.42
CA ILE A 12 -4.43 -3.10 -3.06
C ILE A 12 -3.09 -2.75 -3.71
N MET A 13 -2.11 -3.63 -3.57
CA MET A 13 -0.79 -3.42 -4.16
C MET A 13 -0.89 -3.43 -5.69
N ARG A 14 -1.63 -4.33 -6.30
CA ARG A 14 -1.76 -4.44 -7.76
C ARG A 14 -2.42 -3.22 -8.40
N GLU A 15 -3.53 -2.76 -7.82
CA GLU A 15 -4.38 -1.73 -8.43
C GLU A 15 -3.90 -0.31 -8.12
N ASP A 16 -3.36 -0.07 -6.92
CA ASP A 16 -3.00 1.27 -6.50
C ASP A 16 -1.48 1.54 -6.62
N PRO A 17 -1.02 2.34 -7.60
CA PRO A 17 0.38 2.71 -7.74
C PRO A 17 0.84 3.67 -6.62
N CYS A 18 -0.08 4.30 -5.89
CA CYS A 18 0.27 5.19 -4.78
C CYS A 18 0.71 4.41 -3.51
N ARG A 19 0.67 3.07 -3.53
CA ARG A 19 1.06 2.22 -2.39
C ARG A 19 2.47 1.64 -2.54
N ARG A 20 3.34 1.98 -1.58
CA ARG A 20 4.65 1.37 -1.33
C ARG A 20 4.53 0.06 -0.56
N PHE A 21 3.59 0.03 0.39
CA PHE A 21 3.21 -1.14 1.18
C PHE A 21 1.78 -0.96 1.72
N ALA A 22 1.21 -2.04 2.25
CA ALA A 22 -0.12 -2.04 2.85
C ALA A 22 -0.17 -2.95 4.08
N TYR A 23 -0.98 -2.57 5.07
CA TYR A 23 -1.24 -3.37 6.26
C TYR A 23 -2.58 -4.08 6.18
N GLY A 24 -2.67 -5.22 6.85
CA GLY A 24 -3.92 -5.95 7.08
C GLY A 24 -3.98 -6.48 8.50
N ILE A 25 -5.17 -6.60 9.06
CA ILE A 25 -5.38 -7.21 10.37
C ILE A 25 -6.34 -8.37 10.20
N THR A 26 -6.00 -9.51 10.79
CA THR A 26 -6.92 -10.65 10.93
C THR A 26 -7.15 -10.94 12.39
N ILE A 27 -8.40 -11.18 12.75
CA ILE A 27 -8.80 -11.63 14.09
C ILE A 27 -9.48 -12.98 13.94
N GLU A 28 -9.03 -13.95 14.71
CA GLU A 28 -9.62 -15.30 14.78
C GLU A 28 -9.66 -15.74 16.24
N ASN A 29 -10.87 -15.91 16.78
CA ASN A 29 -11.10 -16.06 18.22
C ASN A 29 -10.47 -14.89 18.99
N THR A 30 -9.48 -15.16 19.85
CA THR A 30 -8.74 -14.17 20.63
C THR A 30 -7.43 -13.74 19.96
N ASN A 31 -7.07 -14.34 18.84
CA ASN A 31 -5.79 -14.12 18.18
C ASN A 31 -5.90 -13.02 17.12
N LEU A 32 -5.15 -11.94 17.33
CA LEU A 32 -4.90 -10.90 16.35
C LEU A 32 -3.57 -11.15 15.64
N ARG A 33 -3.54 -10.96 14.33
CA ARG A 33 -2.29 -10.91 13.55
C ARG A 33 -2.25 -9.67 12.69
N LEU A 34 -1.10 -9.00 12.68
CA LEU A 34 -0.80 -7.91 11.78
C LEU A 34 -0.04 -8.43 10.55
N TRP A 35 -0.51 -8.05 9.37
CA TRP A 35 0.08 -8.36 8.08
C TRP A 35 0.69 -7.10 7.48
N LEU A 36 1.86 -7.23 6.87
CA LEU A 36 2.52 -6.19 6.09
C LEU A 36 2.88 -6.76 4.71
N SER A 37 2.35 -6.15 3.65
CA SER A 37 2.66 -6.50 2.26
C SER A 37 3.38 -5.36 1.57
N ASN A 38 4.50 -5.65 0.92
CA ASN A 38 5.16 -4.72 0.01
C ASN A 38 5.56 -5.44 -1.29
N ARG A 39 6.26 -4.76 -2.20
CA ARG A 39 6.64 -5.34 -3.50
C ARG A 39 7.67 -6.48 -3.40
N ALA A 40 8.37 -6.59 -2.28
CA ALA A 40 9.45 -7.56 -2.07
C ALA A 40 9.03 -8.76 -1.19
N PHE A 41 8.11 -8.58 -0.25
CA PHE A 41 7.71 -9.63 0.68
C PHE A 41 6.32 -9.39 1.29
N LEU A 42 5.79 -10.46 1.88
CA LEU A 42 4.66 -10.47 2.79
C LEU A 42 5.13 -10.97 4.15
N ALA A 43 4.88 -10.20 5.20
CA ALA A 43 5.20 -10.54 6.57
C ALA A 43 3.93 -10.58 7.42
N VAL A 44 3.93 -11.44 8.43
CA VAL A 44 2.85 -11.58 9.41
C VAL A 44 3.46 -11.75 10.80
N THR A 45 2.84 -11.15 11.81
CA THR A 45 3.26 -11.36 13.21
C THR A 45 2.86 -12.73 13.71
N GLU A 46 3.53 -13.18 14.78
CA GLU A 46 2.94 -14.22 15.62
C GLU A 46 1.56 -13.76 16.15
N PRO A 47 0.66 -14.70 16.50
CA PRO A 47 -0.61 -14.36 17.14
C PRO A 47 -0.41 -13.55 18.42
N ILE A 48 -1.17 -12.47 18.55
CA ILE A 48 -1.30 -11.69 19.78
C ILE A 48 -2.66 -12.05 20.38
N ASP A 49 -2.70 -12.59 21.59
CA ASP A 49 -3.98 -12.83 22.27
C ASP A 49 -4.47 -11.50 22.85
N PHE A 50 -5.49 -10.92 22.24
CA PHE A 50 -5.96 -9.58 22.62
C PHE A 50 -6.72 -9.56 23.96
N LEU A 51 -7.03 -10.72 24.56
CA LEU A 51 -7.60 -10.78 25.90
C LEU A 51 -6.51 -10.68 26.98
N SER A 52 -5.35 -11.29 26.76
CA SER A 52 -4.21 -11.18 27.68
C SER A 52 -3.36 -9.94 27.44
N ASP A 53 -3.16 -9.57 26.18
CA ASP A 53 -2.20 -8.54 25.74
C ASP A 53 -2.94 -7.29 25.23
N PHE A 54 -3.96 -6.87 25.98
CA PHE A 54 -4.85 -5.77 25.57
C PHE A 54 -4.11 -4.44 25.37
N ASP A 55 -3.07 -4.17 26.18
CA ASP A 55 -2.25 -2.96 26.07
C ASP A 55 -1.47 -2.91 24.75
N ASP A 56 -0.95 -4.05 24.27
CA ASP A 56 -0.27 -4.14 22.97
C ASP A 56 -1.24 -3.87 21.82
N VAL A 57 -2.48 -4.35 21.95
CA VAL A 57 -3.53 -4.10 20.95
C VAL A 57 -3.93 -2.63 20.93
N ILE A 58 -4.09 -1.99 22.09
CA ILE A 58 -4.35 -0.54 22.17
C ILE A 58 -3.19 0.23 21.53
N SER A 59 -1.96 -0.10 21.88
CA SER A 59 -0.75 0.53 21.35
C SER A 59 -0.67 0.40 19.82
N LEU A 60 -1.02 -0.76 19.27
CA LEU A 60 -1.09 -1.00 17.83
C LEU A 60 -2.10 -0.06 17.15
N PHE A 61 -3.33 0.03 17.66
CA PHE A 61 -4.35 0.89 17.06
C PHE A 61 -4.04 2.38 17.25
N TYR A 62 -3.45 2.77 18.38
CA TYR A 62 -2.98 4.13 18.60
C TYR A 62 -1.85 4.50 17.63
N SER A 63 -0.94 3.57 17.36
CA SER A 63 0.10 3.74 16.34
C SER A 63 -0.50 3.96 14.96
N PHE A 64 -1.52 3.18 14.57
CA PHE A 64 -2.24 3.41 13.31
C PHE A 64 -3.00 4.74 13.25
N GLY A 65 -3.53 5.22 14.37
CA GLY A 65 -4.23 6.51 14.44
C GLY A 65 -3.30 7.72 14.39
N SER A 66 -2.00 7.54 14.68
CA SER A 66 -1.01 8.62 14.80
C SER A 66 0.05 8.63 13.69
N VAL A 67 0.16 7.56 12.92
CA VAL A 67 1.15 7.42 11.85
C VAL A 67 0.82 8.30 10.65
N THR A 68 1.86 8.80 9.97
CA THR A 68 1.73 9.61 8.75
C THR A 68 1.29 8.77 7.55
N ASP A 69 0.82 9.42 6.48
CA ASP A 69 0.50 8.76 5.22
C ASP A 69 1.66 7.90 4.69
N VAL A 70 2.89 8.41 4.80
CA VAL A 70 4.11 7.67 4.42
C VAL A 70 4.29 6.42 5.27
N GLY A 71 4.04 6.50 6.58
CA GLY A 71 4.10 5.36 7.47
C GLY A 71 2.95 4.36 7.29
N LEU A 72 1.82 4.79 6.70
CA LEU A 72 0.74 3.92 6.20
C LEU A 72 1.02 3.33 4.82
N GLY A 73 2.18 3.64 4.24
CA GLY A 73 2.64 3.08 2.97
C GLY A 73 2.19 3.85 1.74
N TRP A 74 1.71 5.08 1.88
CA TRP A 74 1.48 5.96 0.74
C TRP A 74 2.79 6.53 0.19
N ASP A 75 2.87 6.65 -1.12
CA ASP A 75 4.01 7.27 -1.79
C ASP A 75 3.81 8.80 -1.85
N PRO A 76 4.64 9.60 -1.15
CA PRO A 76 4.52 11.06 -1.18
C PRO A 76 4.88 11.67 -2.55
N THR A 77 5.44 10.89 -3.48
CA THR A 77 5.80 11.37 -4.83
C THR A 77 4.72 11.09 -5.87
N ILE A 78 3.65 10.37 -5.51
CA ILE A 78 2.58 9.98 -6.44
C ILE A 78 1.24 10.45 -5.89
N GLU A 79 0.56 11.29 -6.64
CA GLU A 79 -0.77 11.81 -6.30
C GLU A 79 -1.82 11.20 -7.22
N ARG A 80 -2.94 10.72 -6.65
CA ARG A 80 -4.09 10.24 -7.41
C ARG A 80 -5.03 11.41 -7.71
N ILE A 81 -5.38 11.60 -8.97
CA ILE A 81 -6.27 12.67 -9.44
C ILE A 81 -7.49 12.08 -10.12
N SER A 82 -8.69 12.61 -9.85
CA SER A 82 -9.92 12.24 -10.55
C SER A 82 -10.37 13.39 -11.46
N ILE A 83 -10.50 13.13 -12.76
CA ILE A 83 -10.99 14.10 -13.74
C ILE A 83 -12.09 13.42 -14.56
N ARG A 84 -13.33 13.92 -14.44
CA ARG A 84 -14.52 13.37 -15.13
C ARG A 84 -14.63 11.85 -14.94
N ASP A 85 -14.54 11.42 -13.68
CA ASP A 85 -14.62 10.01 -13.24
C ASP A 85 -13.53 9.08 -13.76
N LYS A 86 -12.47 9.64 -14.37
CA LYS A 86 -11.27 8.91 -14.76
C LYS A 86 -10.13 9.21 -13.81
N ILE A 87 -9.40 8.16 -13.44
CA ILE A 87 -8.27 8.24 -12.53
C ILE A 87 -6.99 8.49 -13.33
N TYR A 88 -6.23 9.50 -12.91
CA TYR A 88 -4.90 9.82 -13.38
C TYR A 88 -3.94 9.88 -12.19
N TYR A 89 -2.65 9.91 -12.47
CA TYR A 89 -1.62 10.00 -11.44
C TYR A 89 -0.64 11.12 -11.78
N THR A 90 -0.23 11.88 -10.78
CA THR A 90 0.85 12.86 -10.92
C THR A 90 2.08 12.37 -10.20
N PHE A 91 3.17 12.24 -10.94
CA PHE A 91 4.47 11.85 -10.42
C PHE A 91 5.35 13.08 -10.21
N SER A 92 5.89 13.21 -9.01
CA SER A 92 6.85 14.25 -8.66
C SER A 92 8.27 13.67 -8.73
N LEU A 93 9.08 14.17 -9.66
CA LEU A 93 10.42 13.67 -9.95
C LEU A 93 11.45 14.79 -9.78
N HIS A 94 12.61 14.47 -9.20
CA HIS A 94 13.73 15.39 -9.14
C HIS A 94 14.62 15.23 -10.37
N HIS A 95 14.86 16.32 -11.10
CA HIS A 95 15.83 16.37 -12.20
C HIS A 95 16.70 17.62 -12.05
N LYS A 96 18.02 17.44 -11.90
CA LYS A 96 19.00 18.54 -11.75
C LYS A 96 18.55 19.58 -10.70
N ASP A 97 18.21 19.08 -9.51
CA ASP A 97 17.71 19.87 -8.36
C ASP A 97 16.38 20.60 -8.55
N GLN A 98 15.67 20.36 -9.66
CA GLN A 98 14.32 20.88 -9.88
C GLN A 98 13.28 19.78 -9.67
N LEU A 99 12.21 20.13 -8.96
CA LEU A 99 11.03 19.27 -8.82
C LEU A 99 10.14 19.44 -10.05
N MET A 100 10.00 18.39 -10.83
CA MET A 100 9.12 18.32 -12.00
C MET A 100 7.90 17.46 -11.67
N LYS A 101 6.73 17.83 -12.20
CA LYS A 101 5.50 17.06 -12.06
C LYS A 101 5.03 16.58 -13.42
N PHE A 102 4.67 15.31 -13.52
CA PHE A 102 4.19 14.67 -14.74
C PHE A 102 2.84 14.02 -14.47
N THR A 103 1.81 14.44 -15.21
CA THR A 103 0.47 13.85 -15.09
C THR A 103 0.29 12.78 -16.15
N THR A 104 -0.14 11.58 -15.74
CA THR A 104 -0.40 10.50 -16.69
C THR A 104 -1.53 10.85 -17.64
N THR A 105 -1.45 10.33 -18.87
CA THR A 105 -2.52 10.39 -19.88
C THR A 105 -3.16 9.03 -20.08
N ARG A 106 -2.33 7.97 -20.14
CA ARG A 106 -2.77 6.57 -20.27
C ARG A 106 -1.69 5.58 -19.80
N PRO A 107 -2.05 4.38 -19.35
CA PRO A 107 -1.10 3.29 -19.15
C PRO A 107 -0.57 2.78 -20.49
N ILE A 108 0.74 2.49 -20.56
CA ILE A 108 1.39 1.78 -21.67
C ILE A 108 1.52 0.30 -21.31
N THR A 109 2.03 -0.01 -20.12
CA THR A 109 2.07 -1.39 -19.60
C THR A 109 2.00 -1.42 -18.07
N THR A 110 1.21 -2.34 -17.51
CA THR A 110 1.03 -2.53 -16.06
C THR A 110 1.16 -4.00 -15.63
N TYR A 111 1.47 -4.92 -16.56
CA TYR A 111 1.38 -6.37 -16.34
C TYR A 111 2.28 -6.90 -15.21
N SER A 112 3.42 -6.25 -14.96
CA SER A 112 4.33 -6.60 -13.85
C SER A 112 3.81 -6.26 -12.45
N ALA A 113 2.64 -5.63 -12.33
CA ALA A 113 1.95 -5.39 -11.07
C ALA A 113 1.07 -6.56 -10.59
N ASP A 114 0.92 -7.61 -11.41
CA ASP A 114 -0.03 -8.70 -11.16
C ASP A 114 0.48 -9.75 -10.16
N TYR A 115 1.77 -9.77 -9.85
CA TYR A 115 2.34 -10.68 -8.84
C TYR A 115 2.26 -10.09 -7.44
N MET A 116 2.02 -10.95 -6.44
CA MET A 116 2.03 -10.56 -5.02
C MET A 116 3.38 -10.01 -4.57
N VAL A 117 4.45 -10.65 -5.04
CA VAL A 117 5.83 -10.22 -4.86
C VAL A 117 6.45 -10.11 -6.24
N GLY A 118 7.10 -8.99 -6.54
CA GLY A 118 7.68 -8.74 -7.85
C GLY A 118 7.98 -7.27 -8.07
N ARG A 119 8.50 -6.96 -9.26
CA ARG A 119 8.96 -5.60 -9.58
C ARG A 119 7.86 -4.55 -9.55
N GLY A 120 6.59 -4.94 -9.72
CA GLY A 120 5.46 -4.01 -9.68
C GLY A 120 5.53 -2.91 -10.74
N THR A 121 6.31 -3.13 -11.81
CA THR A 121 6.63 -2.08 -12.78
C THR A 121 5.38 -1.65 -13.53
N ARG A 122 5.23 -0.34 -13.69
CA ARG A 122 4.16 0.29 -14.47
C ARG A 122 4.79 1.36 -15.33
N VAL A 123 4.32 1.46 -16.57
CA VAL A 123 4.78 2.44 -17.54
C VAL A 123 3.58 3.23 -18.01
N TYR A 124 3.69 4.55 -17.92
CA TYR A 124 2.65 5.49 -18.30
C TYR A 124 3.17 6.44 -19.37
N GLU A 125 2.28 6.85 -20.26
CA GLU A 125 2.45 8.09 -21.01
C GLU A 125 2.08 9.26 -20.09
N ALA A 126 2.85 10.34 -20.11
CA ALA A 126 2.65 11.49 -19.23
C ALA A 126 2.98 12.82 -19.94
N ARG A 127 2.40 13.89 -19.42
CA ARG A 127 2.60 15.29 -19.85
C ARG A 127 3.03 16.17 -18.69
#